data_AF-A0A7V1Y595-F1
#
_entry.id   AF-A0A7V1Y595-F1
#
_cell.length_a   1.000
_cell.length_b   1.000
_cell.length_c   1.000
_cell.angle_alpha   90.00
_cell.angle_beta   90.00
_cell.angle_gamma   90.00
#
_symmetry.space_group_name_H-M   'P 1'
#
loop_
_entity.id
_entity.type
_entity.pdbx_description
1 polymer ?
#
loop_
_entity_poly.entity_id
_entity_poly.type
_entity_poly.pdbx_seq_one_letter_code
_entity_poly.pdbx_strand_id
1 'polypeptide(L)'
;MREDIAYSEAVQALREDFRRHLILFYTHLKLAAPYNSVEEAVRHLTRKLIGIAAAEQESIRDDPARRWALYRETFVESGLNRKHRGIIAGLARSRAALGLPPEYDRLLETVLG
;
A
#
# COMPACT_ATOMS: atom_id res chain seq x y z
N MET A 1 27.48 -9.35 7.13
CA MET A 1 27.16 -9.48 5.70
C MET A 1 25.65 -9.64 5.60
N ARG A 2 24.91 -8.57 5.29
CA ARG A 2 23.48 -8.70 4.98
C ARG A 2 23.43 -9.15 3.53
N GLU A 3 22.88 -10.32 3.27
CA GLU A 3 22.59 -10.74 1.89
C GLU A 3 21.62 -9.71 1.30
N ASP A 4 22.08 -8.97 0.30
CA ASP A 4 21.18 -8.31 -0.64
C ASP A 4 20.46 -9.42 -1.39
N ILE A 5 19.35 -9.90 -0.83
CA ILE A 5 18.46 -10.81 -1.53
C ILE A 5 17.95 -10.04 -2.76
N ALA A 6 18.51 -10.37 -3.92
CA ALA A 6 18.04 -9.86 -5.20
C ALA A 6 16.64 -10.43 -5.43
N TYR A 7 15.62 -9.63 -5.15
CA TYR A 7 14.24 -9.97 -5.45
C TYR A 7 14.03 -9.99 -6.98
N SER A 8 13.03 -10.75 -7.44
CA SER A 8 12.61 -10.67 -8.85
C SER A 8 12.24 -9.23 -9.23
N GLU A 9 12.41 -8.88 -10.50
CA GLU A 9 11.98 -7.60 -11.07
C GLU A 9 10.53 -7.25 -10.69
N ALA A 10 9.62 -8.22 -10.76
CA ALA A 10 8.23 -8.03 -10.39
C ALA A 10 8.05 -7.69 -8.90
N VAL A 11 8.76 -8.37 -8.00
CA VAL A 11 8.72 -8.08 -6.57
C VAL A 11 9.31 -6.69 -6.28
N GLN A 12 10.41 -6.30 -6.91
CA GLN A 12 10.99 -4.97 -6.74
C GLN A 12 10.02 -3.89 -7.18
N ALA A 13 9.45 -4.02 -8.38
CA ALA A 13 8.48 -3.07 -8.92
C ALA A 13 7.27 -2.90 -8.01
N LEU A 14 6.67 -4.00 -7.52
CA LEU A 14 5.51 -3.98 -6.62
C LEU A 14 5.83 -3.35 -5.26
N ARG A 15 7.02 -3.58 -4.71
CA ARG A 15 7.46 -2.98 -3.43
C ARG A 15 7.59 -1.46 -3.53
N GLU A 16 8.26 -1.00 -4.57
CA GLU A 16 8.45 0.44 -4.80
C GLU A 16 7.14 1.14 -5.11
N ASP A 17 6.29 0.51 -5.91
CA ASP A 17 4.99 1.03 -6.29
C ASP A 17 4.05 1.15 -5.09
N PHE A 18 3.98 0.11 -4.24
CA PHE A 18 3.24 0.18 -2.99
C PHE A 18 3.74 1.30 -2.08
N ARG A 19 5.07 1.43 -1.91
CA ARG A 19 5.67 2.51 -1.11
C ARG A 19 5.26 3.88 -1.65
N ARG A 20 5.37 4.11 -2.97
CA ARG A 20 4.95 5.37 -3.61
C ARG A 20 3.48 5.67 -3.37
N HIS A 21 2.61 4.67 -3.51
CA HIS A 21 1.18 4.85 -3.26
C HIS A 21 0.88 5.23 -1.81
N LEU A 22 1.56 4.61 -0.82
CA LEU A 22 1.40 5.01 0.58
C LEU A 22 1.87 6.44 0.84
N ILE A 23 3.00 6.86 0.25
CA ILE A 23 3.48 8.24 0.37
C ILE A 23 2.45 9.21 -0.21
N LEU A 24 2.00 8.98 -1.44
CA LEU A 24 0.98 9.81 -2.10
C LEU A 24 -0.32 9.89 -1.30
N PHE A 25 -0.78 8.75 -0.76
CA PHE A 25 -1.98 8.69 0.06
C PHE A 25 -1.89 9.64 1.26
N TYR A 26 -0.80 9.54 2.04
CA TYR A 26 -0.61 10.42 3.19
C TYR A 26 -0.39 11.88 2.77
N THR A 27 0.34 12.14 1.68
CA THR A 27 0.57 13.50 1.16
C THR A 27 -0.75 14.19 0.77
N HIS A 28 -1.64 13.51 0.05
CA HIS A 28 -2.95 14.07 -0.29
C HIS A 28 -3.84 14.32 0.93
N LEU A 29 -3.71 13.49 1.98
CA LEU A 29 -4.35 13.71 3.27
C LEU A 29 -3.69 14.84 4.09
N LYS A 30 -2.63 15.47 3.58
CA LYS A 30 -1.79 16.46 4.27
C LYS A 30 -1.22 15.93 5.59
N LEU A 31 -0.91 14.64 5.61
CA LEU A 31 -0.29 13.94 6.73
C LEU A 31 1.14 13.55 6.37
N ALA A 32 2.03 13.61 7.36
CA ALA A 32 3.33 12.97 7.23
C ALA A 32 3.13 11.45 7.24
N ALA A 33 3.65 10.76 6.23
CA ALA A 33 3.62 9.30 6.21
C ALA A 33 4.43 8.75 7.40
N PRO A 34 3.89 7.80 8.18
CA PRO A 34 4.62 7.20 9.29
C PRO A 34 5.71 6.26 8.74
N TYR A 35 6.90 6.80 8.46
CA TYR A 35 7.99 6.11 7.74
C TYR A 35 8.23 4.68 8.22
N ASN A 36 8.39 4.47 9.53
CA ASN A 36 8.63 3.13 10.07
C ASN A 36 7.46 2.17 9.78
N SER A 37 6.22 2.61 9.89
CA SER A 37 5.05 1.78 9.60
C SER A 37 4.88 1.51 8.10
N VAL A 38 5.25 2.47 7.24
CA VAL A 38 5.30 2.28 5.78
C VAL A 38 6.33 1.20 5.43
N GLU A 39 7.54 1.27 5.98
CA GLU A 39 8.57 0.26 5.70
C GLU A 39 8.22 -1.12 6.26
N GLU A 40 7.52 -1.21 7.39
CA GLU A 40 6.98 -2.49 7.87
C GLU A 40 5.92 -3.05 6.91
N ALA A 41 5.01 -2.23 6.40
CA ALA A 41 4.02 -2.67 5.42
C ALA A 41 4.67 -3.14 4.11
N VAL A 42 5.71 -2.46 3.64
CA VAL A 42 6.49 -2.90 2.48
C VAL A 42 7.22 -4.21 2.75
N ARG A 43 7.79 -4.41 3.95
CA ARG A 43 8.36 -5.71 4.35
C ARG A 43 7.31 -6.81 4.37
N HIS A 44 6.12 -6.52 4.88
CA HIS A 44 5.01 -7.47 4.91
C HIS A 44 4.59 -7.88 3.50
N LEU A 45 4.38 -6.91 2.59
CA LEU A 45 4.13 -7.17 1.17
C LEU A 45 5.21 -8.07 0.55
N THR A 46 6.48 -7.75 0.84
CA THR A 46 7.62 -8.50 0.31
C THR A 46 7.55 -9.97 0.72
N ARG A 47 7.26 -10.26 1.99
CA ARG A 47 7.12 -11.64 2.50
C ARG A 47 5.98 -12.39 1.82
N LYS A 48 4.85 -11.72 1.51
CA LYS A 48 3.74 -12.33 0.76
C LYS A 48 4.17 -12.66 -0.66
N LEU A 49 4.82 -11.71 -1.35
CA LEU A 49 5.21 -11.88 -2.75
C LEU A 49 6.26 -12.97 -2.96
N ILE A 50 7.25 -13.11 -2.09
CA ILE A 50 8.26 -14.18 -2.23
C ILE A 50 7.68 -15.59 -2.03
N GLY A 51 6.49 -15.71 -1.41
CA GLY A 51 5.76 -16.97 -1.31
C GLY A 51 4.88 -17.29 -2.53
N ILE A 52 4.78 -16.36 -3.49
CA ILE A 52 3.99 -16.49 -4.73
C ILE A 52 4.93 -16.89 -5.89
N ALA A 53 4.44 -17.72 -6.82
CA ALA A 53 5.19 -18.10 -8.00
C ALA A 53 5.53 -16.89 -8.91
N ALA A 54 6.69 -16.89 -9.57
CA ALA A 54 7.16 -15.75 -10.37
C ALA A 54 6.17 -15.29 -11.46
N ALA A 55 5.58 -16.23 -12.22
CA ALA A 55 4.57 -15.92 -13.23
C ALA A 55 3.33 -15.22 -12.64
N GLU A 56 2.98 -15.57 -11.40
CA GLU A 56 1.86 -14.96 -10.69
C GLU A 56 2.24 -13.58 -10.13
N GLN A 57 3.49 -13.38 -9.68
CA GLN A 57 4.01 -12.06 -9.32
C GLN A 57 3.94 -11.09 -10.52
N GLU A 58 4.33 -11.55 -11.70
CA GLU A 58 4.24 -10.80 -12.96
C GLU A 58 2.79 -10.50 -13.34
N SER A 59 1.91 -11.50 -13.27
CA SER A 59 0.48 -11.29 -13.52
C SER A 59 -0.15 -10.28 -12.56
N ILE A 60 0.22 -10.31 -11.27
CA ILE A 60 -0.20 -9.31 -10.30
C ILE A 60 0.33 -7.93 -10.70
N ARG A 61 1.62 -7.80 -11.05
CA ARG A 61 2.23 -6.51 -11.47
C ARG A 61 1.49 -5.89 -12.65
N ASP A 62 1.11 -6.71 -13.62
CA ASP A 62 0.55 -6.25 -14.89
C ASP A 62 -0.97 -6.05 -14.85
N ASP A 63 -1.64 -6.53 -13.80
CA ASP A 63 -3.08 -6.31 -13.56
C ASP A 63 -3.31 -5.30 -12.41
N PRO A 64 -3.75 -4.06 -12.72
CA PRO A 64 -4.02 -3.05 -11.70
C PRO A 64 -5.05 -3.47 -10.64
N ALA A 65 -6.07 -4.24 -11.01
CA ALA A 65 -7.09 -4.67 -10.04
C ALA A 65 -6.48 -5.64 -9.02
N ARG A 66 -5.64 -6.57 -9.49
CA ARG A 66 -4.91 -7.53 -8.63
C ARG A 66 -3.89 -6.83 -7.75
N ARG A 67 -3.12 -5.87 -8.29
CA ARG A 67 -2.20 -5.04 -7.47
C ARG A 67 -2.93 -4.36 -6.33
N TRP A 68 -4.02 -3.67 -6.63
CA TRP A 68 -4.76 -2.91 -5.63
C TRP A 68 -5.45 -3.80 -4.59
N ALA A 69 -5.90 -5.00 -4.97
CA ALA A 69 -6.40 -5.98 -4.02
C ALA A 69 -5.29 -6.39 -3.02
N LEU A 70 -4.09 -6.71 -3.53
CA LEU A 70 -2.93 -7.06 -2.71
C LEU A 70 -2.47 -5.89 -1.82
N TYR A 71 -2.47 -4.66 -2.33
CA TYR A 71 -2.11 -3.46 -1.56
C TYR A 71 -3.11 -3.19 -0.45
N ARG A 72 -4.40 -3.29 -0.74
CA ARG A 72 -5.48 -3.11 0.24
C ARG A 72 -5.36 -4.12 1.38
N GLU A 73 -5.17 -5.39 1.04
CA GLU A 73 -4.98 -6.45 2.03
C GLU A 73 -3.74 -6.21 2.89
N THR A 74 -2.60 -5.91 2.26
CA THR A 74 -1.34 -5.58 2.96
C THR A 74 -1.49 -4.36 3.88
N PHE A 75 -2.21 -3.32 3.44
CA PHE A 75 -2.46 -2.11 4.21
C PHE A 75 -3.25 -2.39 5.49
N VAL A 76 -4.22 -3.33 5.43
CA VAL A 76 -4.98 -3.78 6.59
C VAL A 76 -4.13 -4.66 7.51
N GLU A 77 -3.44 -5.65 6.96
CA GLU A 77 -2.62 -6.60 7.73
C GLU A 77 -1.45 -5.93 8.46
N SER A 78 -0.86 -4.90 7.86
CA SER A 78 0.18 -4.07 8.49
C SER A 78 -0.35 -3.15 9.59
N GLY A 79 -1.68 -3.02 9.72
CA GLY A 79 -2.33 -2.14 10.69
C GLY A 79 -2.26 -0.65 10.34
N LEU A 80 -1.78 -0.28 9.14
CA LEU A 80 -1.77 1.11 8.68
C LEU A 80 -3.19 1.70 8.60
N ASN A 81 -4.20 0.88 8.31
CA ASN A 81 -5.60 1.33 8.31
C ASN A 81 -6.10 1.83 9.67
N ARG A 82 -5.43 1.43 10.77
CA ARG A 82 -5.73 1.92 12.12
C ARG A 82 -4.93 3.18 12.47
N LYS A 83 -3.80 3.42 11.80
CA LYS A 83 -2.97 4.62 12.01
C LYS A 83 -3.72 5.85 11.55
N HIS A 84 -3.81 6.84 12.43
CA HIS A 84 -4.53 8.10 12.18
C HIS A 84 -6.00 7.91 11.76
N ARG A 85 -6.62 6.75 12.07
CA ARG A 85 -7.97 6.40 11.61
C ARG A 85 -8.99 7.52 11.84
N GLY A 86 -9.02 8.11 13.03
CA GLY A 86 -9.97 9.20 13.33
C GLY A 86 -9.78 10.43 12.46
N ILE A 87 -8.53 10.80 12.17
CA ILE A 87 -8.18 11.94 11.31
C ILE A 87 -8.58 11.62 9.86
N ILE A 88 -8.15 10.47 9.35
CA ILE A 88 -8.44 10.04 7.97
C ILE A 88 -9.94 9.89 7.75
N ALA A 89 -10.67 9.28 8.69
CA ALA A 89 -12.13 9.17 8.64
C ALA A 89 -12.80 10.56 8.64
N GLY A 90 -12.27 11.50 9.42
CA GLY A 90 -12.74 12.88 9.42
C GLY A 90 -12.54 13.59 8.08
N LEU A 91 -11.37 13.42 7.47
CA LEU A 91 -11.00 13.97 6.17
C LEU A 91 -11.82 13.35 5.02
N ALA A 92 -12.06 12.04 5.09
CA ALA A 92 -12.81 11.30 4.07
C ALA A 92 -14.29 11.72 3.96
N ARG A 93 -14.87 12.35 4.99
CA ARG A 93 -16.23 12.94 4.89
C ARG A 93 -16.34 13.96 3.77
N SER A 94 -15.24 14.62 3.42
CA SER A 94 -15.14 15.56 2.30
C SER A 94 -14.23 14.98 1.21
N ARG A 95 -14.52 13.75 0.76
CA ARG A 95 -13.71 13.00 -0.22
C ARG A 95 -13.31 13.79 -1.47
N ALA A 96 -14.21 14.61 -2.00
CA ALA A 96 -13.94 15.45 -3.17
C ALA A 96 -12.84 16.49 -2.92
N ALA A 97 -12.74 17.02 -1.69
CA ALA A 97 -11.74 18.02 -1.30
C ALA A 97 -10.33 17.44 -1.13
N LEU A 98 -10.18 16.11 -1.06
CA LEU A 98 -8.88 15.45 -0.91
C LEU A 98 -8.08 15.43 -2.22
N GLY A 99 -8.74 15.60 -3.37
CA GLY A 99 -8.09 15.48 -4.69
C GLY A 99 -7.41 14.13 -4.90
N LEU A 100 -7.79 13.10 -4.13
CA LEU A 100 -7.25 11.75 -4.24
C LEU A 100 -7.82 11.07 -5.49
N PRO A 101 -6.99 10.40 -6.30
CA PRO A 101 -7.47 9.55 -7.37
C PRO A 101 -8.47 8.47 -6.86
N PRO A 102 -9.48 8.06 -7.63
CA PRO A 102 -10.53 7.13 -7.17
C PRO A 102 -10.00 5.77 -6.68
N GLU A 103 -8.88 5.30 -7.20
CA GLU A 103 -8.31 4.01 -6.79
C GLU A 103 -7.92 3.93 -5.31
N TYR A 104 -7.68 5.09 -4.67
CA TYR A 104 -7.43 5.18 -3.23
C TYR A 104 -8.67 4.99 -2.36
N ASP A 105 -9.87 4.95 -2.95
CA ASP A 105 -11.10 4.63 -2.23
C ASP A 105 -11.01 3.25 -1.59
N ARG A 106 -10.32 2.31 -2.27
CA ARG A 106 -10.02 0.97 -1.75
C ARG A 106 -9.29 0.98 -0.42
N LEU A 107 -8.45 2.00 -0.16
CA LEU A 107 -7.77 2.18 1.13
C LEU A 107 -8.65 2.93 2.12
N LEU A 108 -9.33 3.99 1.67
CA LEU A 108 -10.24 4.76 2.53
C LEU A 108 -11.35 3.89 3.13
N GLU A 109 -11.96 3.02 2.32
CA GLU A 109 -12.96 2.05 2.76
C GLU A 109 -12.46 1.18 3.93
N THR A 110 -11.19 0.74 3.89
CA THR A 110 -10.61 -0.07 4.98
C THR A 110 -10.37 0.71 6.28
N VAL A 111 -10.30 2.04 6.19
CA VAL A 111 -10.15 2.93 7.36
C VAL A 111 -11.52 3.27 7.94
N LEU A 112 -12.51 3.48 7.08
CA LEU A 112 -13.86 3.89 7.46
C LEU A 112 -14.61 2.77 8.19
N GLY A 113 -14.46 1.52 7.73
CA GLY A 113 -15.16 0.36 8.28
C GLY A 113 -16.49 0.14 7.59
#